data_AF-A0A419GX51-F1
#
_entry.id   AF-A0A419GX51-F1
#
_cell.length_a   1.000
_cell.length_b   1.000
_cell.length_c   1.000
_cell.angle_alpha   90.00
_cell.angle_beta   90.00
_cell.angle_gamma   90.00
#
_symmetry.space_group_name_H-M   'P 1'
#
loop_
_entity.id
_entity.type
_entity.pdbx_description
1 polymer ?
#
loop_
_entity_poly.entity_id
_entity_poly.type
_entity_poly.pdbx_seq_one_letter_code
_entity_poly.pdbx_strand_id
1 'polypeptide(L)' 'MEDEIVIAGSYSSRGEADMLKGMLEAAGIRAEVLSDDAGGLYPQLQDILGVHLVVRREDLQRARELLDGTGGEGPD' A
#
# COMPACT_ATOMS: atom_id res chain seq x y z
N MET A 1 14.20 -12.45 12.40
CA MET A 1 14.13 -11.60 11.18
C MET A 1 12.65 -11.33 10.98
N GLU A 2 12.09 -10.38 11.73
CA GLU A 2 10.63 -10.17 11.84
C GLU A 2 10.17 -8.82 11.27
N ASP A 3 11.07 -8.01 10.70
CA ASP A 3 10.75 -6.73 10.07
C ASP A 3 10.80 -6.80 8.54
N GLU A 4 10.51 -7.97 7.96
CA GLU A 4 10.35 -8.05 6.50
C GLU A 4 9.03 -7.38 6.11
N ILE A 5 9.15 -6.21 5.49
CA ILE A 5 8.04 -5.42 4.98
C ILE A 5 7.84 -5.78 3.50
N VAL A 6 6.58 -6.03 3.14
CA VAL A 6 6.16 -6.52 1.82
C VAL A 6 5.00 -5.68 1.28
N ILE A 7 4.90 -5.61 -0.04
CA ILE A 7 3.84 -4.85 -0.73
C ILE A 7 2.52 -5.60 -0.62
N ALA A 8 1.55 -4.97 0.05
CA ALA A 8 0.18 -5.45 0.14
C ALA A 8 -0.64 -5.09 -1.10
N GLY A 9 -0.42 -3.88 -1.64
CA GLY A 9 -1.12 -3.35 -2.81
C GLY A 9 -0.43 -2.14 -3.42
N SER A 10 -0.75 -1.86 -4.68
CA SER A 10 -0.28 -0.71 -5.45
C SER A 10 -1.47 0.12 -5.88
N TYR A 11 -1.37 1.43 -5.73
CA TYR A 11 -2.46 2.38 -5.90
C TYR A 11 -2.01 3.56 -6.77
N SER A 12 -2.97 4.10 -7.52
CA SER A 12 -2.73 5.23 -8.44
C SER A 12 -2.68 6.58 -7.72
N SER A 13 -3.02 6.64 -6.43
CA SER A 13 -3.07 7.90 -5.68
C SER A 13 -2.80 7.72 -4.20
N ARG A 14 -2.07 8.67 -3.61
CA ARG A 14 -1.74 8.66 -2.18
C ARG A 14 -2.97 8.71 -1.29
N GLY A 15 -4.03 9.42 -1.69
CA GLY A 15 -5.26 9.53 -0.92
C GLY A 15 -5.98 8.18 -0.76
N GLU A 16 -5.99 7.34 -1.80
CA GLU A 16 -6.58 6.01 -1.75
C GLU A 16 -5.75 5.09 -0.83
N ALA A 17 -4.42 5.12 -0.99
CA ALA A 17 -3.52 4.35 -0.14
C ALA A 17 -3.62 4.77 1.34
N ASP A 18 -3.78 6.06 1.65
CA ASP A 18 -3.89 6.57 3.01
C ASP A 18 -5.22 6.16 3.67
N MET A 19 -6.32 6.16 2.91
CA MET A 19 -7.60 5.59 3.39
C MET A 19 -7.47 4.11 3.74
N LEU A 20 -6.88 3.32 2.84
CA LEU A 20 -6.72 1.88 3.04
C LEU A 20 -5.71 1.58 4.16
N LYS A 21 -4.66 2.39 4.29
CA LYS A 21 -3.74 2.35 5.45
C LYS A 21 -4.51 2.52 6.75
N GLY A 22 -5.34 3.57 6.86
CA GLY A 22 -6.13 3.84 8.06
C GLY A 22 -7.08 2.68 8.41
N MET A 23 -7.64 2.02 7.40
CA MET A 23 -8.45 0.81 7.60
C MET A 23 -7.63 -0.36 8.15
N LEU A 24 -6.46 -0.64 7.57
CA LEU A 24 -5.56 -1.69 8.06
C LEU A 24 -5.12 -1.41 9.50
N GLU A 25 -4.75 -0.16 9.80
CA GLU A 25 -4.36 0.25 11.15
C GLU A 25 -5.53 0.11 12.14
N ALA A 26 -6.76 0.42 11.74
CA ALA A 26 -7.95 0.22 12.55
C ALA A 26 -8.24 -1.28 12.82
N ALA A 27 -7.86 -2.16 11.89
CA ALA A 27 -7.91 -3.61 12.07
C ALA A 27 -6.73 -4.16 12.90
N GLY A 28 -5.80 -3.30 13.34
CA GLY A 28 -4.62 -3.66 14.12
C GLY A 28 -3.42 -4.10 13.28
N ILE A 29 -3.46 -3.92 11.96
CA ILE A 29 -2.37 -4.24 11.04
C ILE A 29 -1.54 -2.99 10.81
N ARG A 30 -0.23 -3.07 11.08
CA ARG A 30 0.66 -1.95 10.79
C ARG A 30 0.89 -1.85 9.28
N ALA A 31 0.48 -0.73 8.69
CA ALA A 31 0.67 -0.42 7.28
C ALA A 31 1.42 0.89 7.09
N GLU A 32 2.22 0.99 6.04
CA GLU A 32 2.93 2.21 5.64
C GLU A 32 2.73 2.50 4.17
N VAL A 33 2.62 3.79 3.83
CA VAL A 33 2.45 4.25 2.44
C VAL A 33 3.82 4.69 1.93
N LEU A 34 4.37 3.91 1.00
CA LEU A 34 5.54 4.26 0.21
C LEU A 34 5.07 4.94 -1.06
N SER A 35 5.56 6.16 -1.28
CA SER A 35 5.33 6.91 -2.51
C SER A 35 6.68 7.45 -2.95
N ASP A 36 6.97 7.44 -4.25
CA ASP A 36 8.25 7.90 -4.82
C ASP A 36 8.39 9.45 -4.83
N ASP A 37 7.70 10.14 -3.92
CA ASP A 37 7.73 11.60 -3.76
C ASP A 37 9.07 12.14 -3.22
N ALA A 38 10.14 11.34 -3.24
CA ALA A 38 11.49 11.78 -2.97
C ALA A 38 12.08 12.50 -4.20
N GLY A 39 11.49 13.64 -4.58
CA GLY A 39 12.26 14.71 -5.22
C GLY A 39 11.85 15.17 -6.62
N GLY A 40 10.61 14.98 -7.09
CA GLY A 40 10.03 15.77 -8.19
C GLY A 40 10.83 15.84 -9.50
N LEU A 41 11.78 14.94 -9.72
CA LEU A 41 12.76 15.02 -10.81
C LEU A 41 12.24 14.39 -12.11
N TYR A 42 11.17 13.57 -12.03
CA TYR A 42 10.56 12.92 -13.18
C TYR A 42 9.03 12.76 -13.03
N PRO A 43 8.22 13.80 -13.25
CA PRO A 43 6.76 13.68 -13.23
C PRO A 43 6.22 12.68 -14.26
N GLN A 44 6.94 12.44 -15.36
CA GLN A 44 6.59 11.40 -16.34
C GLN A 44 6.76 9.95 -15.84
N LEU A 45 7.47 9.73 -14.72
CA LEU A 45 7.61 8.42 -14.08
C LEU A 45 6.65 8.23 -12.91
N GLN A 46 5.91 9.26 -12.48
CA GLN A 46 4.90 9.11 -11.42
C GLN A 46 3.74 8.19 -11.85
N ASP A 47 3.43 8.12 -13.15
CA ASP A 47 2.51 7.11 -13.71
C ASP A 47 3.05 5.67 -13.61
N ILE A 48 4.37 5.49 -13.43
CA ILE A 48 5.04 4.18 -13.40
C ILE A 48 5.42 3.77 -11.97
N LEU A 49 5.84 4.73 -11.16
CA LEU A 49 6.25 4.59 -9.76
C LEU A 49 5.06 5.00 -8.88
N GLY A 50 4.05 4.14 -8.87
CA GLY A 50 2.80 4.36 -8.14
C GLY A 50 2.98 4.41 -6.61
N VAL A 51 1.85 4.50 -5.91
CA VAL A 51 1.83 4.50 -4.45
C VAL A 51 1.69 3.07 -3.95
N HIS A 52 2.64 2.61 -3.16
CA HIS A 52 2.66 1.25 -2.64
C HIS A 52 2.28 1.25 -1.16
N LEU A 53 1.29 0.44 -0.80
CA LEU A 53 0.97 0.15 0.58
C LEU A 53 1.74 -1.09 0.99
N VAL A 54 2.54 -0.95 2.03
CA VAL A 54 3.34 -2.04 2.57
C VAL A 54 2.91 -2.40 3.98
N VAL A 55 3.05 -3.68 4.31
CA VAL A 55 2.71 -4.26 5.61
C VAL A 55 3.80 -5.24 6.01
N ARG A 56 3.79 -5.70 7.26
CA ARG A 56 4.65 -6.81 7.67
C ARG A 56 4.28 -8.09 6.95
N ARG A 57 5.28 -8.92 6.63
CA ARG A 57 5.07 -10.20 5.96
C ARG A 57 4.05 -11.09 6.69
N GLU A 58 4.06 -11.07 8.02
CA GLU A 58 3.11 -11.82 8.85
C GLU A 58 1.65 -11.39 8.64
N ASP A 59 1.42 -10.10 8.36
CA ASP A 59 0.10 -9.51 8.19
C ASP A 59 -0.35 -9.45 6.72
N LEU A 60 0.53 -9.76 5.76
CA LEU A 60 0.25 -9.63 4.32
C LEU A 60 -1.05 -10.31 3.90
N GLN A 61 -1.26 -11.54 4.36
CA GLN A 61 -2.45 -12.30 3.98
C GLN A 61 -3.71 -11.61 4.50
N ARG A 62 -3.70 -11.19 5.76
CA ARG A 62 -4.82 -10.53 6.43
C ARG A 62 -5.10 -9.15 5.83
N ALA A 63 -4.04 -8.42 5.48
CA ALA A 63 -4.15 -7.15 4.80
C ALA A 63 -4.81 -7.32 3.44
N ARG A 64 -4.36 -8.29 2.62
CA ARG A 64 -4.97 -8.58 1.32
C ARG A 64 -6.45 -8.93 1.42
N GLU A 65 -6.84 -9.75 2.39
CA GLU A 65 -8.26 -10.08 2.60
C GLU A 65 -9.12 -8.85 2.90
N LEU A 66 -8.61 -7.92 3.71
CA LEU A 66 -9.31 -6.66 4.01
C LEU A 66 -9.38 -5.73 2.79
N LEU A 67 -8.29 -5.64 2.02
CA LEU A 67 -8.22 -4.81 0.81
C LEU A 67 -9.16 -5.32 -0.29
N ASP A 68 -9.21 -6.64 -0.49
CA ASP A 68 -10.08 -7.31 -1.47
C ASP A 68 -11.56 -7.11 -1.12
N GLY A 69 -11.92 -7.32 0.16
CA GLY A 69 -13.29 -7.13 0.65
C GLY A 69 -13.79 -5.68 0.64
N THR A 70 -12.91 -4.70 0.48
CA THR A 70 -13.27 -3.26 0.49
C THR A 70 -13.42 -2.69 -0.92
N GLY A 71 -13.12 -3.47 -1.97
CA GLY A 71 -13.38 -3.10 -3.37
C GLY A 71 -12.17 -2.60 -4.16
N GLY A 72 -10.97 -3.12 -3.88
CA GLY A 72 -9.84 -2.99 -4.78
C GLY A 72 -9.64 -4.29 -5.56
N GLU A 73 -10.15 -4.36 -6.80
CA GLU A 73 -9.59 -5.27 -7.80
C GLU A 73 -8.08 -5.02 -7.84
N GLY A 74 -7.29 -5.95 -7.29
CA GLY A 74 -5.86 -5.93 -7.50
C GLY A 74 -5.59 -5.95 -9.01
N PRO A 75 -4.65 -5.15 -9.54
CA PRO A 75 -4.32 -5.23 -10.95
C PRO A 75 -3.77 -6.63 -11.24
N ASP A 76 -4.41 -7.30 -12.21
CA ASP A 76 -4.04 -8.61 -12.78
C ASP A 76 -2.60 -8.61 -13.35
#